data_AF-A0A368Y637-F1
#
_entry.id   AF-A0A368Y637-F1
#
_cell.length_a   1.000
_cell.length_b   1.000
_cell.length_c   1.000
_cell.angle_alpha   90.00
_cell.angle_beta   90.00
_cell.angle_gamma   90.00
#
_symmetry.space_group_name_H-M   'P 1'
#
loop_
_entity.id
_entity.type
_entity.pdbx_description
1 polymer ?
#
loop_
_entity_poly.entity_id
_entity_poly.type
_entity_poly.pdbx_seq_one_letter_code
_entity_poly.pdbx_strand_id
1 'polypeptide(L)'
;MDRAHDPFLQLAMPDASEDLCATAMRGAAASTVAVARLAGFDLWEQALVGGIAARPGLVMAARSTVALQHAMVGLDVVVLLAEADTDPPIIIGVIAPAAAPATPHDGGMAVVADGERHVIEAEREIVLRCGDASITLTRAGKIIVQGNYILSRSTGHHKIKGAAIDIN
;
A
#
# COMPACT_ATOMS: atom_id res chain seq x y z
N MET A 1 -35.35 65.47 -13.22
CA MET A 1 -36.41 64.46 -13.19
C MET A 1 -36.13 63.53 -14.36
N ASP A 2 -35.18 62.62 -14.22
CA ASP A 2 -35.22 61.36 -13.46
C ASP A 2 -35.68 60.20 -14.36
N ARG A 3 -34.93 59.09 -14.26
CA ARG A 3 -35.10 57.73 -14.82
C ARG A 3 -34.64 57.53 -16.26
N ALA A 4 -33.37 57.18 -16.48
CA ALA A 4 -32.75 55.86 -16.23
C ALA A 4 -33.35 54.76 -17.12
N HIS A 5 -32.68 54.61 -18.27
CA HIS A 5 -32.43 53.39 -19.05
C HIS A 5 -33.21 52.13 -18.61
N ASP A 6 -34.20 51.77 -19.42
CA ASP A 6 -35.01 50.55 -19.33
C ASP A 6 -34.19 49.35 -19.82
N PRO A 7 -33.81 48.37 -18.96
CA PRO A 7 -32.96 47.25 -19.36
C PRO A 7 -33.79 45.98 -19.64
N PHE A 8 -34.96 46.09 -20.29
CA PHE A 8 -35.80 44.94 -20.58
C PHE A 8 -36.50 45.04 -21.94
N LEU A 9 -35.76 44.76 -23.01
CA LEU A 9 -36.34 44.33 -24.28
C LEU A 9 -35.31 43.51 -25.08
N GLN A 10 -35.32 42.20 -24.91
CA GLN A 10 -35.43 41.26 -26.04
C GLN A 10 -35.80 39.86 -25.51
N LEU A 11 -37.10 39.57 -25.49
CA LEU A 11 -37.59 38.19 -25.55
C LEU A 11 -37.39 37.71 -26.99
N ALA A 12 -36.39 36.88 -27.19
CA ALA A 12 -36.34 35.93 -28.30
C ALA A 12 -35.72 34.64 -27.73
N MET A 13 -36.57 33.69 -27.34
CA MET A 13 -36.18 32.29 -27.45
C MET A 13 -36.24 31.92 -28.93
N PRO A 14 -35.31 31.09 -29.39
CA PRO A 14 -35.69 29.70 -29.52
C PRO A 14 -34.68 28.71 -28.94
N ASP A 15 -35.25 27.57 -28.58
CA ASP A 15 -34.69 26.23 -28.54
C ASP A 15 -33.66 25.88 -27.44
N ALA A 16 -34.22 25.19 -26.45
CA ALA A 16 -33.55 24.19 -25.65
C ALA A 16 -32.83 23.16 -26.53
N SER A 17 -31.72 22.63 -26.00
CA SER A 17 -30.89 21.55 -26.56
C SER A 17 -30.22 21.95 -27.88
N GLU A 18 -28.90 21.94 -28.03
CA GLU A 18 -27.96 20.85 -27.79
C GLU A 18 -26.56 21.44 -27.93
N ASP A 19 -25.78 21.64 -26.86
CA ASP A 19 -24.35 22.00 -27.02
C ASP A 19 -23.46 21.59 -25.80
N LEU A 20 -23.87 20.54 -25.09
CA LEU A 20 -23.00 19.78 -24.18
C LEU A 20 -22.97 18.30 -24.57
N CYS A 21 -22.66 18.03 -25.83
CA CYS A 21 -22.34 16.66 -26.27
C CYS A 21 -21.19 16.62 -27.29
N ALA A 22 -20.13 17.38 -27.00
CA ALA A 22 -18.80 17.02 -27.51
C ALA A 22 -18.06 16.16 -26.46
N THR A 23 -18.77 15.20 -25.84
CA THR A 23 -18.13 13.99 -25.35
C THR A 23 -17.63 13.28 -26.59
N ALA A 24 -16.40 13.59 -26.98
CA ALA A 24 -15.67 12.72 -27.87
C ALA A 24 -15.74 11.34 -27.22
N MET A 25 -16.55 10.45 -27.79
CA MET A 25 -16.35 9.02 -27.69
C MET A 25 -14.95 8.77 -28.25
N ARG A 26 -13.93 9.02 -27.42
CA ARG A 26 -12.58 8.54 -27.65
C ARG A 26 -12.77 7.03 -27.75
N GLY A 27 -12.46 6.50 -28.93
CA GLY A 27 -12.67 5.10 -29.25
C GLY A 27 -12.22 4.23 -28.10
N ALA A 28 -13.01 3.20 -27.77
CA ALA A 28 -12.80 2.32 -26.64
C ALA A 28 -11.31 1.98 -26.50
N ALA A 29 -10.64 2.65 -25.56
CA ALA A 29 -9.22 2.45 -25.30
C ALA A 29 -9.08 1.06 -24.68
N ALA A 30 -8.14 0.27 -25.19
CA ALA A 30 -7.97 -1.10 -24.74
C ALA A 30 -7.33 -1.10 -23.35
N SER A 31 -8.17 -1.09 -22.31
CA SER A 31 -7.71 -1.39 -20.95
C SER A 31 -7.19 -2.82 -20.92
N THR A 32 -5.94 -3.00 -20.49
CA THR A 32 -5.36 -4.33 -20.34
C THR A 32 -5.49 -4.81 -18.90
N VAL A 33 -5.70 -6.12 -18.74
CA VAL A 33 -5.73 -6.78 -17.44
C VAL A 33 -4.39 -7.45 -17.21
N ALA A 34 -3.79 -7.24 -16.05
CA ALA A 34 -2.55 -7.88 -15.65
C ALA A 34 -2.63 -8.40 -14.21
N VAL A 35 -1.73 -9.33 -13.90
CA VAL A 35 -1.44 -9.73 -12.53
C VAL A 35 -0.32 -8.85 -11.99
N ALA A 36 -0.47 -8.39 -10.76
CA ALA A 36 0.54 -7.68 -10.00
C ALA A 36 0.63 -8.27 -8.60
N ARG A 37 1.65 -7.88 -7.83
CA ARG A 37 1.75 -8.20 -6.41
C ARG A 37 1.44 -6.98 -5.56
N LEU A 38 0.61 -7.14 -4.53
CA LEU A 38 0.41 -6.09 -3.53
C LEU A 38 1.69 -5.94 -2.71
N ALA A 39 2.43 -4.86 -2.95
CA ALA A 39 3.73 -4.59 -2.31
C ALA A 39 3.58 -4.01 -0.91
N GLY A 40 2.47 -3.33 -0.62
CA GLY A 40 2.24 -2.67 0.66
C GLY A 40 1.23 -1.52 0.54
N PHE A 41 1.29 -0.63 1.52
CA PHE A 41 0.55 0.63 1.54
C PHE A 41 1.55 1.77 1.78
N ASP A 42 1.28 2.94 1.20
CA ASP A 42 2.07 4.14 1.47
C ASP A 42 1.64 4.85 2.77
N LEU A 43 2.23 6.00 3.06
CA LEU A 43 1.92 6.80 4.25
C LEU A 43 0.50 7.38 4.26
N TRP A 44 -0.23 7.31 3.14
CA TRP A 44 -1.61 7.76 2.97
C TRP A 44 -2.59 6.60 2.80
N GLU A 45 -2.17 5.39 3.20
CA GLU A 45 -2.94 4.14 3.09
C GLU A 45 -3.37 3.81 1.63
N GLN A 46 -2.64 4.32 0.62
CA GLN A 46 -2.85 3.91 -0.76
C GLN A 46 -2.10 2.62 -1.06
N ALA A 47 -2.76 1.71 -1.77
CA ALA A 47 -2.16 0.44 -2.13
C ALA A 47 -0.99 0.64 -3.10
N LEU A 48 0.11 -0.06 -2.85
CA LEU A 48 1.27 -0.11 -3.73
C LEU A 48 1.30 -1.46 -4.44
N VAL A 49 1.41 -1.44 -5.77
CA VAL A 49 1.54 -2.66 -6.57
C VAL A 49 2.88 -2.68 -7.29
N GLY A 50 3.45 -3.88 -7.44
CA GLY A 50 4.67 -4.09 -8.20
C GLY A 50 4.64 -5.41 -8.96
N GLY A 51 5.67 -5.64 -9.77
CA GLY A 51 5.79 -6.89 -10.53
C GLY A 51 4.81 -7.04 -11.69
N ILE A 52 4.25 -5.92 -12.18
CA ILE A 52 3.43 -5.91 -13.40
C ILE A 52 4.34 -6.23 -14.59
N ALA A 53 3.98 -7.21 -15.41
CA ALA A 53 4.79 -7.63 -16.56
C ALA A 53 5.06 -6.49 -17.56
N ALA A 54 4.10 -5.58 -17.74
CA ALA A 54 4.25 -4.39 -18.58
C ALA A 54 5.24 -3.35 -18.00
N ARG A 55 5.52 -3.40 -16.69
CA ARG A 55 6.34 -2.43 -15.95
C ARG A 55 7.23 -3.14 -14.91
N PRO A 56 8.19 -3.98 -15.36
CA PRO A 56 9.00 -4.79 -14.45
C PRO A 56 9.88 -3.91 -13.55
N GLY A 57 9.94 -4.25 -12.26
CA GLY A 57 10.80 -3.56 -11.28
C GLY A 57 10.26 -2.23 -10.75
N LEU A 58 9.12 -1.76 -11.22
CA LEU A 58 8.46 -0.57 -10.70
C LEU A 58 7.43 -0.93 -9.62
N VAL A 59 7.43 -0.16 -8.54
CA VAL A 59 6.36 -0.15 -7.53
C VAL A 59 5.65 1.19 -7.64
N MET A 60 4.32 1.15 -7.79
CA MET A 60 3.51 2.34 -8.00
C MET A 60 2.23 2.29 -7.19
N ALA A 61 1.70 3.48 -6.88
CA ALA A 61 0.40 3.61 -6.26
C ALA A 61 -0.69 3.08 -7.18
N ALA A 62 -1.64 2.36 -6.58
CA ALA A 62 -2.80 1.79 -7.24
C ALA A 62 -4.07 2.22 -6.50
N ARG A 63 -5.12 2.47 -7.26
CA ARG A 63 -6.47 2.63 -6.70
C ARG A 63 -7.07 1.24 -6.53
N SER A 64 -7.99 1.08 -5.59
CA SER A 64 -8.65 -0.22 -5.37
C SER A 64 -10.16 -0.10 -5.40
N THR A 65 -10.83 -1.05 -6.06
CA THR A 65 -12.28 -1.23 -5.96
C THR A 65 -12.68 -2.25 -4.87
N VAL A 66 -11.69 -2.91 -4.27
CA VAL A 66 -11.86 -3.88 -3.18
C VAL A 66 -11.27 -3.35 -1.88
N ALA A 67 -11.86 -3.73 -0.75
CA ALA A 67 -11.31 -3.40 0.56
C ALA A 67 -10.04 -4.23 0.78
N LEU A 68 -8.88 -3.57 0.72
CA LEU A 68 -7.59 -4.21 0.95
C LEU A 68 -7.23 -4.15 2.43
N GLN A 69 -6.64 -5.22 2.93
CA GLN A 69 -6.16 -5.33 4.30
C GLN A 69 -4.65 -5.51 4.30
N HIS A 70 -3.97 -5.08 5.36
CA HIS A 70 -2.51 -5.23 5.51
C HIS A 70 -2.08 -6.71 5.45
N ALA A 71 -2.92 -7.64 5.91
CA ALA A 71 -2.68 -9.08 5.80
C ALA A 71 -2.64 -9.61 4.35
N MET A 72 -3.07 -8.82 3.36
CA MET A 72 -3.06 -9.20 1.94
C MET A 72 -1.74 -8.83 1.24
N VAL A 73 -0.82 -8.14 1.91
CA VAL A 73 0.48 -7.78 1.34
C VAL A 73 1.25 -9.06 0.95
N GLY A 74 1.83 -9.05 -0.25
CA GLY A 74 2.50 -10.20 -0.84
C GLY A 74 1.59 -11.13 -1.65
N LEU A 75 0.26 -10.95 -1.59
CA LEU A 75 -0.66 -11.68 -2.46
C LEU A 75 -0.67 -11.10 -3.88
N ASP A 76 -1.00 -11.97 -4.83
CA ASP A 76 -1.25 -11.56 -6.20
C ASP A 76 -2.61 -10.87 -6.31
N VAL A 77 -2.65 -9.78 -7.07
CA VAL A 77 -3.82 -8.97 -7.33
C VAL A 77 -4.04 -8.82 -8.83
N VAL A 78 -5.29 -8.73 -9.23
CA VAL A 78 -5.67 -8.41 -10.60
C VAL A 78 -5.77 -6.90 -10.71
N VAL A 79 -5.02 -6.32 -11.64
CA VAL A 79 -5.01 -4.90 -11.92
C VAL A 79 -5.49 -4.62 -13.34
N LEU A 80 -6.20 -3.51 -13.48
CA LEU A 80 -6.56 -2.91 -14.75
C LEU A 80 -5.58 -1.76 -15.03
N LEU A 81 -4.91 -1.82 -16.18
CA LEU A 81 -4.02 -0.77 -16.66
C LEU A 81 -4.73 0.07 -17.71
N ALA A 82 -4.68 1.38 -17.53
CA ALA A 82 -5.02 2.34 -18.56
C ALA A 82 -3.89 2.43 -19.60
N GLU A 83 -4.24 2.80 -20.84
CA GLU A 83 -3.28 3.04 -21.93
C GLU A 83 -2.26 4.15 -21.60
N ALA A 84 -2.67 5.16 -20.83
CA ALA A 84 -1.77 6.21 -20.40
C ALA A 84 -0.80 5.65 -19.35
N ASP A 85 0.49 5.62 -19.69
CA ASP A 85 1.52 5.03 -18.82
C ASP A 85 1.64 5.74 -17.46
N THR A 86 1.08 6.95 -17.39
CA THR A 86 1.05 7.84 -16.22
C THR A 86 -0.10 7.57 -15.25
N ASP A 87 -1.15 6.86 -15.67
CA ASP A 87 -2.31 6.63 -14.80
C ASP A 87 -2.03 5.48 -13.81
N PRO A 88 -2.45 5.64 -12.54
CA PRO A 88 -2.28 4.59 -11.55
C PRO A 88 -3.18 3.40 -11.91
N PRO A 89 -2.66 2.16 -11.83
CA PRO A 89 -3.47 0.96 -12.06
C PRO A 89 -4.61 0.85 -11.05
N ILE A 90 -5.69 0.16 -11.43
CA ILE A 90 -6.84 -0.08 -10.57
C ILE A 90 -6.88 -1.56 -10.19
N ILE A 91 -6.77 -1.87 -8.90
CA ILE A 91 -6.97 -3.20 -8.35
C ILE A 91 -8.45 -3.53 -8.40
N ILE A 92 -8.78 -4.59 -9.12
CA ILE A 92 -10.17 -5.07 -9.30
C ILE A 92 -10.45 -6.35 -8.51
N GLY A 93 -9.43 -7.04 -8.01
CA GLY A 93 -9.57 -8.24 -7.21
C GLY A 93 -8.25 -8.73 -6.62
N VAL A 94 -8.36 -9.54 -5.56
CA VAL A 94 -7.24 -10.27 -4.97
C VAL A 94 -7.33 -11.71 -5.43
N ILE A 95 -6.24 -12.26 -5.94
CA ILE A 95 -6.17 -13.67 -6.32
C ILE A 95 -5.99 -14.47 -5.03
N ALA A 96 -6.99 -15.27 -4.68
CA ALA A 96 -6.85 -16.20 -3.58
C ALA A 96 -5.66 -17.13 -3.87
N PRO A 97 -4.72 -17.31 -2.93
CA PRO A 97 -3.65 -18.27 -3.12
C PRO A 97 -4.32 -19.63 -3.39
N ALA A 98 -3.90 -20.29 -4.48
CA ALA A 98 -4.24 -21.70 -4.64
C ALA A 98 -3.84 -22.37 -3.33
N ALA A 99 -4.74 -23.14 -2.72
CA ALA A 99 -4.47 -23.87 -1.49
C ALA A 99 -3.33 -24.86 -1.76
N ALA A 100 -2.09 -24.36 -1.66
CA ALA A 100 -0.90 -25.17 -1.71
C ALA A 100 -0.88 -25.96 -0.41
N PRO A 101 -0.47 -27.25 -0.41
CA PRO A 101 -0.01 -27.85 0.83
C PRO A 101 1.04 -26.89 1.39
N ALA A 102 0.98 -26.59 2.69
CA ALA A 102 1.85 -25.66 3.37
C ALA A 102 3.32 -26.06 3.17
N THR A 103 3.90 -25.69 2.03
CA THR A 103 5.33 -25.52 1.87
C THR A 103 5.62 -24.22 2.59
N PRO A 104 6.40 -24.25 3.68
CA PRO A 104 6.71 -23.05 4.43
C PRO A 104 7.54 -22.13 3.53
N HIS A 105 6.87 -21.22 2.83
CA HIS A 105 7.44 -19.91 2.64
C HIS A 105 7.45 -19.29 4.03
N ASP A 106 8.65 -19.31 4.62
CA ASP A 106 8.93 -18.82 5.96
C ASP A 106 8.39 -17.40 6.13
N GLY A 107 7.64 -17.18 7.21
CA GLY A 107 7.26 -15.86 7.68
C GLY A 107 5.85 -15.40 7.32
N GLY A 108 4.83 -16.15 7.77
CA GLY A 108 3.53 -15.54 8.06
C GLY A 108 3.69 -14.55 9.22
N MET A 109 4.11 -13.32 8.92
CA MET A 109 4.18 -12.24 9.90
C MET A 109 2.78 -11.65 10.05
N ALA A 110 2.06 -12.08 11.09
CA ALA A 110 0.82 -11.41 11.47
C ALA A 110 1.20 -10.13 12.23
N VAL A 111 1.03 -8.98 11.57
CA VAL A 111 1.08 -7.66 12.23
C VAL A 111 -0.35 -7.26 12.57
N VAL A 112 -0.71 -7.34 13.85
CA VAL A 112 -1.98 -6.77 14.34
C VAL A 112 -1.70 -5.33 14.72
N ALA A 113 -2.37 -4.40 14.06
CA ALA A 113 -2.30 -2.97 14.33
C ALA A 113 -3.68 -2.49 14.81
N ASP A 114 -3.77 -2.03 16.05
CA ASP A 114 -5.00 -1.45 16.64
C ASP A 114 -5.00 0.10 16.60
N GLY A 115 -4.07 0.70 15.85
CA GLY A 115 -3.88 2.15 15.74
C GLY A 115 -2.97 2.76 16.81
N GLU A 116 -2.68 2.04 17.90
CA GLU A 116 -1.80 2.51 18.99
C GLU A 116 -0.64 1.53 19.27
N ARG A 117 -0.81 0.25 18.93
CA ARG A 117 0.10 -0.85 19.21
C ARG A 117 0.21 -1.78 18.00
N HIS A 118 1.46 -2.11 17.67
CA HIS A 118 1.79 -3.13 16.70
C HIS A 118 2.28 -4.39 17.40
N VAL A 119 1.66 -5.53 17.10
CA VAL A 119 2.06 -6.85 17.60
C VAL A 119 2.57 -7.69 16.44
N ILE A 120 3.81 -8.15 16.53
CA ILE A 120 4.46 -9.06 15.57
C ILE A 120 4.61 -10.42 16.25
N GLU A 121 3.95 -11.44 15.73
CA GLU A 121 3.99 -12.80 16.26
C GLU A 121 4.59 -13.79 15.27
N ALA A 122 5.35 -14.77 15.78
CA ALA A 122 5.88 -15.88 15.01
C ALA A 122 6.01 -17.13 15.91
N GLU A 123 5.80 -18.32 15.34
CA GLU A 123 5.83 -19.58 16.10
C GLU A 123 7.23 -20.00 16.56
N ARG A 124 8.27 -19.58 15.83
CA ARG A 124 9.66 -20.04 16.03
C ARG A 124 10.62 -18.91 16.34
N GLU A 125 10.70 -17.91 15.48
CA GLU A 125 11.62 -16.79 15.62
C GLU A 125 11.15 -15.56 14.84
N ILE A 126 11.60 -14.39 15.27
CA ILE A 126 11.45 -13.11 14.57
C ILE A 126 12.85 -12.55 14.31
N VAL A 127 13.21 -12.33 13.05
CA VAL A 127 14.52 -11.77 12.65
C VAL A 127 14.31 -10.46 11.90
N LEU A 128 14.84 -9.36 12.45
CA LEU A 128 14.92 -8.06 11.79
C LEU A 128 16.34 -7.88 11.26
N ARG A 129 16.54 -7.90 9.93
CA ARG A 129 17.88 -7.85 9.30
C ARG A 129 18.07 -6.60 8.45
N CYS A 130 19.25 -5.98 8.57
CA CYS A 130 19.69 -4.88 7.72
C CYS A 130 21.18 -5.08 7.39
N GLY A 131 21.47 -5.53 6.17
CA GLY A 131 22.83 -5.90 5.76
C GLY A 131 23.42 -7.00 6.65
N ASP A 132 24.52 -6.66 7.33
CA ASP A 132 25.24 -7.52 8.28
C ASP A 132 24.72 -7.44 9.72
N ALA A 133 23.79 -6.52 10.01
CA ALA A 133 23.19 -6.37 11.33
C ALA A 133 21.87 -7.16 11.45
N SER A 134 21.60 -7.70 12.64
CA SER A 134 20.34 -8.39 12.93
C SER A 134 19.87 -8.25 14.38
N ILE A 135 18.55 -8.28 14.58
CA ILE A 135 17.90 -8.46 15.89
C ILE A 135 17.02 -9.70 15.77
N THR A 136 17.29 -10.71 16.60
CA THR A 136 16.59 -12.00 16.57
C THR A 136 15.92 -12.28 17.92
N LEU A 137 14.60 -12.50 17.93
CA LEU A 137 13.84 -13.03 19.06
C LEU A 137 13.53 -14.50 18.81
N THR A 138 13.88 -15.38 19.73
CA THR A 138 13.59 -16.82 19.62
C THR A 138 12.39 -17.23 20.47
N ARG A 139 11.76 -18.37 20.15
CA ARG A 139 10.71 -18.99 20.96
C ARG A 139 11.11 -19.23 22.43
N ALA A 140 12.41 -19.38 22.72
CA ALA A 140 12.93 -19.54 24.08
C ALA A 140 12.97 -18.22 24.87
N GLY A 141 12.58 -17.09 24.26
CA GLY A 141 12.66 -15.76 24.86
C GLY A 141 14.05 -15.12 24.78
N LYS A 142 14.98 -15.71 24.01
CA LYS A 142 16.31 -15.13 23.83
C LYS A 142 16.24 -14.01 22.78
N ILE A 143 16.80 -12.85 23.13
CA ILE A 143 17.01 -11.75 22.19
C ILE A 143 18.49 -11.68 21.86
N ILE A 144 18.83 -11.68 20.57
CA ILE A 144 20.19 -11.59 20.05
C ILE A 144 20.28 -10.34 19.20
N VAL A 145 21.20 -9.42 19.54
CA VAL A 145 21.50 -8.24 18.74
C VAL A 145 22.90 -8.41 18.16
N GLN A 146 23.01 -8.40 16.84
CA GLN A 146 24.26 -8.54 16.10
C GLN A 146 24.51 -7.32 15.22
N GLY A 147 25.74 -6.85 15.22
CA GLY A 147 26.21 -5.78 14.35
C GLY A 147 27.62 -5.35 14.76
N ASN A 148 28.29 -4.64 13.86
CA ASN A 148 29.64 -4.13 14.11
C ASN A 148 29.66 -3.03 15.17
N TYR A 149 28.53 -2.33 15.38
CA TYR A 149 28.39 -1.28 16.37
C TYR A 149 26.95 -1.22 16.88
N ILE A 150 26.78 -1.21 18.21
CA ILE A 150 25.48 -1.09 18.87
C ILE A 150 25.50 0.21 19.70
N LEU A 151 24.70 1.19 19.28
CA LEU A 151 24.45 2.41 20.05
C LEU A 151 23.11 2.30 20.78
N SER A 152 23.16 2.14 22.10
CA SER A 152 21.98 2.25 22.95
C SER A 152 21.95 3.64 23.58
N ARG A 153 20.93 4.45 23.27
CA ARG A 153 20.73 5.80 23.82
C ARG A 153 19.31 5.93 24.36
N SER A 154 19.19 6.46 25.58
CA SER A 154 17.93 6.84 26.21
C SER A 154 18.04 8.23 26.79
N THR A 155 16.94 8.99 26.76
CA THR A 155 16.79 10.27 27.47
C THR A 155 16.55 10.07 28.97
N GLY A 156 16.12 8.87 29.37
CA GLY A 156 15.96 8.45 30.77
C GLY A 156 17.03 7.45 31.19
N HIS A 157 16.70 6.56 32.14
CA HIS A 157 17.63 5.53 32.60
C HIS A 157 17.58 4.27 31.73
N HIS A 158 18.73 3.69 31.42
CA HIS A 158 18.81 2.30 30.98
C HIS A 158 18.79 1.38 32.20
N LYS A 159 17.65 0.72 32.43
CA LYS A 159 17.49 -0.22 33.54
C LYS A 159 17.75 -1.64 33.07
N ILE A 160 18.87 -2.20 33.49
CA ILE A 160 19.24 -3.60 33.21
C ILE A 160 19.01 -4.41 34.49
N LYS A 161 18.27 -5.51 34.38
CA LYS A 161 18.03 -6.45 35.49
C LYS A 161 18.26 -7.87 35.02
N GLY A 162 18.98 -8.64 35.80
CA GLY A 162 19.21 -10.06 35.57
C GLY A 162 19.81 -10.71 36.80
N ALA A 163 19.75 -12.04 36.87
CA ALA A 163 20.45 -12.79 37.91
C ALA A 163 21.99 -12.60 37.81
N ALA A 164 22.49 -12.38 36.60
CA ALA A 164 23.86 -11.99 36.31
C ALA A 164 23.87 -11.03 35.11
N ILE A 165 24.83 -10.12 35.10
CA ILE A 165 25.14 -9.25 33.96
C ILE A 165 26.62 -9.43 33.69
N ASP A 166 26.94 -9.95 32.51
CA ASP A 166 28.31 -10.13 32.06
C ASP A 166 28.69 -8.94 31.15
N ILE A 167 29.77 -8.25 31.51
CA ILE A 167 30.30 -7.09 30.79
C ILE A 167 31.80 -7.30 30.67
N ASN A 168 32.28 -7.35 29.43
CA ASN A 168 33.69 -7.47 29.09
C ASN A 168 34.19 -6.15 28.48
#